data_AF-A0A452RUR6-F1
#
_entry.id   AF-A0A452RUR6-F1
#
_cell.length_a   1.000
_cell.length_b   1.000
_cell.length_c   1.000
_cell.angle_alpha   90.00
_cell.angle_beta   90.00
_cell.angle_gamma   90.00
#
_symmetry.space_group_name_H-M   'P 1'
#
loop_
_entity.id
_entity.type
_entity.pdbx_description
1 polymer ?
#
loop_
_entity_poly.entity_id
_entity_poly.type
_entity_poly.pdbx_seq_one_letter_code
_entity_poly.pdbx_strand_id
1 'polypeptide(L)' 'MKLKELERPAVQAWSPASHYPVYLATGTSAQQLDASFSTNGTLEIFEVDFRDPSLDLKHKGVLSASSRYYV' A
#
# COMPACT_ATOMS: atom_id res chain seq x y z
N MET A 1 -17.10 -10.94 4.83
CA MET A 1 -15.90 -11.25 5.63
C MET A 1 -14.73 -10.48 5.02
N LYS A 2 -13.91 -9.78 5.81
CA LYS A 2 -12.69 -9.12 5.31
C LYS A 2 -11.57 -10.16 5.16
N LEU A 3 -10.73 -10.04 4.13
CA LEU A 3 -9.61 -10.95 3.86
C LEU A 3 -8.27 -10.39 4.33
N LYS A 4 -8.03 -9.11 4.04
CA LYS A 4 -6.88 -8.33 4.48
C LYS A 4 -7.32 -6.88 4.69
N GLU A 5 -6.58 -6.14 5.49
CA GLU A 5 -6.91 -4.77 5.88
C GLU A 5 -5.65 -3.89 5.90
N LEU A 6 -5.82 -2.65 5.45
CA LEU A 6 -4.83 -1.58 5.55
C LEU A 6 -5.55 -0.27 5.79
N GLU A 7 -5.50 0.24 7.02
CA GLU A 7 -6.20 1.48 7.40
C GLU A 7 -5.33 2.71 7.15
N ARG A 8 -5.22 3.12 5.88
CA ARG A 8 -4.53 4.37 5.54
C ARG A 8 -5.03 5.04 4.25
N PRO A 9 -4.97 6.37 4.16
CA PRO A 9 -5.20 7.09 2.92
C PRO A 9 -4.04 6.90 1.94
N ALA A 10 -4.23 6.11 0.89
CA ALA A 10 -3.20 5.85 -0.12
C ALA A 10 -3.79 5.58 -1.51
N VAL A 11 -3.00 5.89 -2.53
CA VAL A 11 -3.18 5.37 -3.89
C VAL A 11 -2.77 3.91 -3.90
N GLN A 12 -3.53 3.04 -4.56
CA GLN A 12 -3.27 1.60 -4.59
C GLN A 12 -3.11 1.08 -6.02
N ALA A 13 -2.21 0.12 -6.19
CA ALA A 13 -2.04 -0.63 -7.43
C ALA A 13 -1.74 -2.10 -7.15
N TRP A 14 -2.35 -3.00 -7.93
CA TRP A 14 -2.19 -4.45 -7.79
C TRP A 14 -1.12 -4.98 -8.74
N SER A 15 -0.37 -6.00 -8.30
CA SER A 15 0.43 -6.81 -9.22
C SER A 15 -0.47 -7.47 -10.28
N PRO A 16 0.06 -7.81 -11.46
CA PRO A 16 -0.69 -8.58 -12.46
C PRO A 16 -1.26 -9.87 -11.88
N ALA A 17 -2.46 -10.26 -12.30
CA ALA A 17 -3.16 -11.43 -11.76
C ALA A 17 -2.41 -12.76 -11.95
N SER A 18 -1.52 -12.84 -12.95
CA SER A 18 -0.68 -14.02 -13.21
C SER A 18 0.59 -14.06 -12.36
N HIS A 19 0.91 -13.01 -11.60
CA HIS A 19 2.10 -12.94 -10.77
C HIS A 19 1.83 -13.55 -9.39
N TYR A 20 2.72 -14.44 -8.93
CA TYR A 20 2.71 -14.98 -7.58
C TYR A 20 4.10 -14.85 -6.93
N PRO A 21 4.21 -14.33 -5.69
CA PRO A 21 3.11 -13.98 -4.79
C PRO A 21 2.38 -12.68 -5.20
N VAL A 22 1.13 -12.52 -4.72
CA VAL A 22 0.33 -11.32 -5.04
C VAL A 22 0.86 -10.14 -4.23
N TYR A 23 1.04 -8.99 -4.90
CA TYR A 23 1.50 -7.77 -4.26
C TYR A 23 0.50 -6.62 -4.41
N LEU A 24 0.47 -5.78 -3.38
CA LEU A 24 -0.26 -4.53 -3.34
C LEU A 24 0.76 -3.40 -3.12
N ALA A 25 0.85 -2.47 -4.07
CA ALA A 25 1.63 -1.26 -3.93
C ALA A 25 0.73 -0.14 -3.41
N THR A 26 1.20 0.61 -2.41
CA THR A 26 0.50 1.80 -1.91
C THR A 26 1.41 3.02 -1.93
N GLY A 27 0.92 4.11 -2.50
CA GLY A 27 1.60 5.40 -2.53
C GLY A 27 0.87 6.44 -1.69
N THR A 28 1.60 7.31 -0.98
CA THR A 28 1.00 8.49 -0.31
C THR A 28 0.25 9.33 -1.35
N SER A 29 -1.05 9.52 -1.13
CA SER A 29 -1.91 10.28 -2.04
C SER A 29 -1.59 11.77 -2.01
N ALA A 30 -1.54 12.40 -3.19
CA ALA A 30 -1.30 13.83 -3.31
C ALA A 30 -2.47 14.70 -2.83
N GLN A 31 -3.68 14.15 -2.80
CA GLN A 31 -4.91 14.86 -2.48
C GLN A 31 -5.35 14.71 -1.02
N GLN A 32 -4.75 13.77 -0.28
CA GLN A 32 -5.05 13.56 1.12
C GLN A 32 -3.91 14.10 1.99
N LEU A 33 -4.28 14.86 3.03
CA LEU A 33 -3.36 15.26 4.08
C LEU A 33 -3.47 14.25 5.21
N ASP A 34 -2.35 13.67 5.63
CA ASP A 34 -2.33 12.82 6.81
C ASP A 34 -2.31 13.66 8.10
N ALA A 35 -2.49 13.00 9.25
CA ALA A 35 -2.50 13.67 10.56
C ALA A 35 -1.19 14.40 10.90
N SER A 36 -0.10 14.12 10.17
CA SER A 36 1.21 14.74 10.36
C SER A 36 1.44 15.97 9.47
N PHE A 37 0.50 16.31 8.59
CA PHE A 37 0.61 17.39 7.60
C PHE A 37 1.86 17.25 6.70
N SER A 38 2.38 16.03 6.57
CA SER A 38 3.59 15.75 5.79
C SER A 38 3.31 15.87 4.30
N THR A 39 4.25 16.47 3.58
CA THR A 39 4.25 16.50 2.11
C THR A 39 5.13 15.43 1.49
N ASN A 40 5.82 14.63 2.31
CA ASN A 40 6.70 13.57 1.81
C ASN A 40 5.86 12.43 1.22
N GLY A 41 6.25 11.97 0.04
CA GLY A 41 5.69 10.78 -0.56
C GLY A 41 6.35 9.53 0.00
N THR A 42 5.60 8.45 0.09
CA THR A 42 6.14 7.12 0.39
C THR A 42 5.47 6.12 -0.55
N LEU A 43 6.26 5.20 -1.10
CA LEU A 43 5.78 4.03 -1.83
C LEU A 43 6.10 2.78 -1.00
N GLU A 44 5.09 1.97 -0.74
CA GLU A 44 5.20 0.76 0.06
C GLU A 44 4.67 -0.43 -0.74
N ILE A 45 5.32 -1.58 -0.61
CA ILE A 45 4.92 -2.83 -1.25
C ILE A 45 4.54 -3.82 -0.15
N PHE A 46 3.37 -4.43 -0.30
CA PHE A 46 2.83 -5.44 0.59
C PHE A 46 2.63 -6.74 -0.15
N GLU A 47 3.03 -7.86 0.46
CA GLU A 47 2.61 -9.19 0.02
C GLU A 47 1.22 -9.50 0.60
N VAL A 48 0.32 -9.96 -0.27
CA VAL A 48 -1.05 -10.34 0.06
C VAL A 48 -1.11 -11.86 0.14
N ASP A 49 -1.00 -12.40 1.35
CA ASP A 49 -1.04 -13.85 1.60
C ASP A 49 -2.42 -14.27 2.13
N PHE A 50 -3.27 -14.79 1.24
CA PHE A 50 -4.63 -15.25 1.61
C PHE A 50 -4.65 -16.55 2.41
N ARG A 51 -3.52 -17.24 2.55
CA ARG A 51 -3.41 -18.44 3.39
C ARG A 51 -3.25 -18.10 4.86
N ASP A 52 -2.77 -16.88 5.13
CA ASP A 52 -2.67 -16.34 6.47
C ASP A 52 -4.02 -15.74 6.87
N PRO A 53 -4.71 -16.29 7.90
CA PRO A 53 -6.01 -15.80 8.35
C PRO A 53 -5.94 -14.43 9.04
N SER A 54 -4.75 -13.90 9.31
CA SER A 54 -4.58 -12.54 9.82
C SER A 54 -5.14 -11.52 8.83
N LEU A 55 -5.63 -10.39 9.34
CA LEU A 55 -6.01 -9.27 8.47
C LEU A 55 -4.78 -8.48 7.99
N ASP A 56 -3.63 -8.66 8.63
CA ASP A 56 -2.43 -7.89 8.36
C ASP A 56 -1.77 -8.28 7.04
N LEU A 57 -1.17 -7.27 6.42
CA LEU A 57 -0.38 -7.37 5.20
C LEU A 57 1.10 -7.42 5.53
N LYS A 58 1.85 -8.30 4.85
CA LYS A 58 3.29 -8.44 5.05
C LYS A 58 4.01 -7.34 4.29
N HIS A 59 4.54 -6.35 4.99
CA HIS A 59 5.31 -5.27 4.37
C HIS A 59 6.65 -5.79 3.81
N LYS A 60 6.92 -5.55 2.53
CA LYS A 60 8.08 -6.07 1.79
C LYS A 60 9.12 -5.03 1.44
N GLY A 61 8.72 -3.76 1.37
CA GLY A 61 9.64 -2.69 1.04
C GLY A 61 8.98 -1.33 1.10
N VAL A 62 9.79 -0.34 1.46
CA VAL A 62 9.41 1.07 1.51
C VAL A 62 10.43 1.90 0.76
N LEU A 63 9.94 2.88 0.03
CA LEU A 63 10.74 3.88 -0.67
C LEU A 63 10.18 5.26 -0.35
N SER A 64 11.05 6.14 0.17
CA SER A 64 10.73 7.55 0.30
C SER A 64 10.73 8.20 -1.09
N ALA A 65 9.70 8.99 -1.38
CA ALA A 65 9.53 9.71 -2.63
C ALA A 65 9.49 11.22 -2.35
N SER A 66 10.14 12.00 -3.22
CA SER A 66 10.07 13.46 -3.20
C SER A 66 8.73 14.01 -3.71
N SER A 67 7.89 13.14 -4.30
CA SER A 67 6.59 13.48 -4.89
C SER A 67 5.52 12.52 -4.40
N ARG A 68 4.27 12.99 -4.36
CA ARG A 68 3.09 12.19 -4.01
C ARG A 68 2.42 11.60 -5.24
N TYR A 69 1.65 10.53 -5.05
CA TYR A 69 1.04 9.76 -6.12
C TYR A 69 -0.40 10.23 -6.39
N TYR A 70 -0.78 10.18 -7.67
CA TYR A 70 -2.14 10.41 -8.15
C TYR A 70 -2.72 9.07 -8.65
N VAL A 71 -4.05 8.93 -8.59
CA VAL A 71 -4.81 7.82 -9.21
C VAL A 71 -5.19 8.22 -10.62
#